data_AF-A0A7K4HGK1-F1
#
_entry.id   AF-A0A7K4HGK1-F1
#
_cell.length_a   1.000
_cell.length_b   1.000
_cell.length_c   1.000
_cell.angle_alpha   90.00
_cell.angle_beta   90.00
_cell.angle_gamma   90.00
#
_symmetry.space_group_name_H-M   'P 1'
#
loop_
_entity.id
_entity.type
_entity.pdbx_description
1 polymer ?
#
loop_
_entity_poly.entity_id
_entity_poly.type
_entity_poly.pdbx_seq_one_letter_code
_entity_poly.pdbx_strand_id
1 'polypeptide(L)'
;WDIYVSPEHDTPKSILIKTFICHLPNATISLGFLTIWGNYALFILIFIIALLSSAIAQKFPAPWAKGNFHAPMVKPGIFGLPYGSGYIEKKDNNK
;
A
#
# COMPACT_ATOMS: atom_id res chain seq x y z
N TRP A 1 4.10 -15.20 10.54
CA TRP A 1 2.88 -14.40 10.75
C TRP A 1 2.58 -14.16 12.24
N ASP A 2 3.37 -14.71 13.18
CA ASP A 2 3.33 -14.39 14.63
C ASP A 2 4.42 -13.41 15.09
N ILE A 3 4.83 -12.49 14.22
CA ILE A 3 5.77 -11.42 14.60
C ILE A 3 4.90 -10.26 15.08
N TYR A 4 5.22 -9.68 16.24
CA TYR A 4 4.54 -8.50 16.77
C TYR A 4 4.41 -7.43 15.67
N VAL A 5 3.20 -7.28 15.15
CA VAL A 5 2.82 -6.17 14.29
C VAL A 5 2.17 -5.15 15.21
N SER A 6 2.64 -3.91 15.20
CA SER A 6 2.04 -2.86 16.02
C SER A 6 0.52 -2.82 15.76
N PRO A 7 -0.33 -2.95 16.81
CA PRO A 7 -1.77 -3.18 16.68
C PRO A 7 -2.50 -2.13 15.82
N GLU A 8 -1.95 -0.92 15.70
CA GLU A 8 -2.52 0.14 14.88
C GLU A 8 -2.56 -0.15 13.37
N HIS A 9 -1.76 -1.11 12.86
CA HIS A 9 -1.57 -1.30 11.42
C HIS A 9 -2.32 -2.49 10.81
N ASP A 10 -2.52 -3.55 11.58
CA ASP A 10 -3.16 -4.79 11.12
C ASP A 10 -4.38 -5.14 11.99
N THR A 11 -5.40 -4.30 11.85
CA THR A 11 -6.75 -4.62 12.33
C THR A 11 -7.42 -5.59 11.36
N PRO A 12 -8.36 -6.44 11.82
CA PRO A 12 -9.13 -7.31 10.93
C PRO A 12 -9.81 -6.52 9.78
N LYS A 13 -10.27 -5.30 10.07
CA LYS A 13 -10.86 -4.40 9.08
C LYS A 13 -9.85 -3.94 8.03
N SER A 14 -8.63 -3.54 8.43
CA SER A 14 -7.62 -3.09 7.47
C SER A 14 -7.14 -4.24 6.58
N ILE A 15 -7.04 -5.47 7.12
CA ILE A 15 -6.72 -6.68 6.35
C ILE A 15 -7.78 -6.94 5.28
N LEU A 16 -9.06 -6.94 5.65
CA LEU A 16 -10.15 -7.15 4.69
C LEU A 16 -10.14 -6.11 3.57
N ILE A 17 -9.95 -4.84 3.91
CA ILE A 17 -9.88 -3.75 2.92
C ILE A 17 -8.70 -3.97 1.96
N LYS A 18 -7.49 -4.25 2.46
CA LYS A 18 -6.30 -4.52 1.63
C LYS A 18 -6.53 -5.72 0.71
N THR A 19 -7.11 -6.81 1.22
CA THR A 19 -7.37 -8.01 0.44
C THR A 19 -8.39 -7.78 -0.67
N PHE A 20 -9.54 -7.18 -0.36
CA PHE A 20 -10.61 -7.03 -1.36
C PHE A 20 -10.36 -5.89 -2.35
N ILE A 21 -9.71 -4.80 -1.95
CA ILE A 21 -9.50 -3.64 -2.83
C ILE A 21 -8.19 -3.75 -3.60
N CYS A 22 -7.12 -4.29 -3.00
CA CYS A 22 -5.81 -4.33 -3.64
C CYS A 22 -5.47 -5.71 -4.20
N HIS A 23 -5.60 -6.76 -3.40
CA HIS A 23 -5.12 -8.09 -3.80
C HIS A 23 -6.05 -8.79 -4.80
N LEU A 24 -7.36 -8.81 -4.52
CA LEU A 24 -8.32 -9.52 -5.36
C LEU A 24 -8.37 -8.95 -6.80
N PRO A 25 -8.45 -7.63 -7.04
CA PRO A 25 -8.46 -7.10 -8.40
C PRO A 25 -7.14 -7.34 -9.12
N ASN A 26 -6.01 -7.14 -8.43
CA ASN A 26 -4.68 -7.35 -9.01
C ASN A 26 -4.46 -8.81 -9.43
N ALA A 27 -4.82 -9.77 -8.56
CA ALA A 27 -4.73 -11.19 -8.85
C ALA A 27 -5.69 -11.60 -9.97
N THR A 28 -6.93 -11.12 -9.95
CA THR A 28 -7.94 -11.45 -10.97
C THR A 28 -7.51 -10.97 -12.36
N ILE A 29 -7.02 -9.73 -12.46
CA ILE A 29 -6.58 -9.15 -13.74
C ILE A 29 -5.33 -9.87 -14.24
N SER A 30 -4.30 -10.03 -13.38
CA SER A 30 -3.05 -10.68 -13.78
C SER A 30 -3.25 -12.14 -14.18
N LEU A 31 -3.99 -12.93 -13.39
CA LEU A 31 -4.32 -14.32 -13.72
C LEU A 31 -5.23 -14.42 -14.94
N GLY A 32 -6.16 -13.48 -15.12
CA GLY A 32 -6.99 -13.41 -16.34
C GLY A 32 -6.12 -13.23 -17.58
N PHE A 33 -5.15 -12.30 -17.52
CA PHE A 33 -4.21 -12.09 -18.61
C PHE A 33 -3.34 -13.33 -18.89
N LEU A 34 -2.87 -13.99 -17.84
CA LEU A 34 -2.08 -15.20 -17.95
C LEU A 34 -2.88 -16.38 -18.53
N THR A 35 -4.12 -16.57 -18.07
CA THR A 35 -4.94 -17.73 -18.43
C THR A 35 -5.46 -17.63 -19.86
N ILE A 36 -5.87 -16.43 -20.30
CA ILE A 36 -6.47 -16.23 -21.63
C ILE A 36 -5.40 -16.11 -22.71
N TRP A 37 -4.30 -15.39 -22.45
CA TRP A 37 -3.30 -15.07 -23.48
C TRP A 37 -1.92 -15.69 -23.23
N GLY A 38 -1.71 -16.42 -22.13
CA GLY A 38 -0.41 -17.04 -21.82
C GLY A 38 0.72 -16.03 -21.59
N ASN A 39 0.40 -14.76 -21.32
CA ASN A 39 1.39 -13.68 -21.30
C ASN A 39 2.00 -13.51 -19.90
N TYR A 40 3.06 -14.28 -19.64
CA TYR A 40 3.83 -14.24 -18.39
C TYR A 40 4.45 -12.87 -18.10
N ALA A 41 4.85 -12.13 -19.13
CA ALA A 41 5.45 -10.80 -18.95
C ALA A 41 4.43 -9.80 -18.39
N LEU A 42 3.22 -9.77 -18.92
CA LEU A 42 2.14 -8.93 -18.40
C LEU A 42 1.77 -9.32 -16.96
N PHE A 43 1.68 -10.62 -16.68
CA PHE A 43 1.44 -11.10 -15.33
C PHE A 43 2.45 -10.52 -14.33
N ILE A 44 3.74 -10.66 -14.61
CA ILE A 44 4.82 -10.16 -13.75
C ILE A 44 4.80 -8.63 -13.65
N LEU A 45 4.64 -7.93 -14.77
CA LEU A 45 4.63 -6.46 -14.81
C LEU A 45 3.51 -5.85 -13.97
N ILE A 46 2.32 -6.45 -13.98
CA ILE A 46 1.18 -5.99 -13.16
C ILE A 46 1.56 -6.04 -11.67
N PHE A 47 2.18 -7.13 -11.20
CA PHE A 47 2.65 -7.23 -9.81
C PHE A 47 3.77 -6.25 -9.49
N ILE A 48 4.74 -6.04 -10.40
CA ILE A 48 5.81 -5.07 -10.20
C ILE A 48 5.25 -3.66 -10.03
N ILE A 49 4.33 -3.24 -10.90
CA ILE A 49 3.71 -1.91 -10.84
C ILE A 49 2.91 -1.74 -9.54
N ALA A 50 2.18 -2.78 -9.12
CA ALA A 50 1.43 -2.75 -7.86
C ALA A 50 2.35 -2.58 -6.64
N LEU A 51 3.47 -3.31 -6.60
CA LEU A 51 4.47 -3.21 -5.52
C LEU A 51 5.15 -1.84 -5.50
N LEU A 52 5.56 -1.32 -6.65
CA LEU A 52 6.14 0.02 -6.75
C LEU A 52 5.16 1.10 -6.28
N SER A 53 3.90 1.01 -6.71
CA SER A 53 2.84 1.94 -6.31
C SER A 53 2.60 1.89 -4.80
N SER A 54 2.60 0.69 -4.20
CA SER A 54 2.50 0.51 -2.75
C SER A 54 3.68 1.15 -2.02
N ALA A 55 4.91 0.88 -2.46
CA ALA A 55 6.12 1.43 -1.84
C ALA A 55 6.12 2.97 -1.87
N ILE A 56 5.70 3.57 -2.98
CA ILE A 56 5.58 5.04 -3.12
C ILE A 56 4.47 5.57 -2.19
N ALA A 57 3.32 4.91 -2.13
CA ALA A 57 2.17 5.34 -1.32
C ALA A 57 2.46 5.27 0.19
N GLN A 58 3.18 4.23 0.61
CA GLN A 58 3.55 4.00 2.01
C GLN A 58 4.55 5.02 2.55
N LYS A 59 5.22 5.81 1.68
CA LYS A 59 6.15 6.90 2.03
C LYS A 59 7.02 6.57 3.24
N PHE A 60 7.68 5.42 3.17
CA PHE A 60 8.55 4.99 4.27
C PHE A 60 9.67 6.02 4.47
N PRO A 61 10.00 6.38 5.72
CA PRO A 61 11.13 7.23 5.98
C PRO A 61 12.41 6.53 5.54
N ALA A 62 13.39 7.29 5.05
CA ALA A 62 14.70 6.75 4.75
C ALA A 62 15.32 6.16 6.04
N PRO A 63 16.09 5.06 5.96
CA PRO A 63 16.59 4.37 7.15
C PRO A 63 17.55 5.22 8.01
N TRP A 64 18.09 6.31 7.45
CA TRP A 64 18.93 7.29 8.14
C TRP A 64 18.18 8.55 8.59
N ALA A 65 16.87 8.65 8.34
CA ALA A 65 16.07 9.79 8.76
C ALA A 65 15.92 9.77 10.30
N LYS A 66 16.13 10.94 10.93
CA LYS A 66 15.92 11.13 12.37
C LYS A 66 14.67 11.99 12.56
N GLY A 67 13.70 11.52 13.35
CA GLY A 67 12.47 12.27 13.63
C GLY A 67 11.42 11.45 14.36
N ASN A 68 10.35 12.11 14.80
CA ASN A 68 9.16 11.45 15.34
C ASN A 68 8.33 10.90 14.19
N PHE A 69 8.56 9.64 13.81
CA PHE A 69 7.75 8.95 12.80
C PHE A 69 6.41 8.54 13.41
N HIS A 70 5.32 9.01 12.80
CA HIS A 70 3.98 8.56 13.15
C HIS A 70 3.61 7.33 12.34
N ALA A 71 2.75 6.50 12.93
CA ALA A 71 2.09 5.39 12.28
C ALA A 71 1.38 5.87 10.99
N PRO A 72 1.50 5.16 9.84
CA PRO A 72 0.72 5.43 8.64
C PRO A 72 -0.76 5.70 8.94
N MET A 73 -1.25 6.85 8.46
CA MET A 73 -2.61 7.32 8.68
C MET A 73 -3.49 7.04 7.46
N VAL A 74 -4.76 6.73 7.68
CA VAL A 74 -5.74 6.64 6.59
C VAL A 74 -6.18 8.05 6.20
N LYS A 75 -6.03 8.39 4.92
CA LYS A 75 -6.56 9.63 4.33
C LYS A 75 -7.63 9.30 3.29
N PRO A 76 -8.62 10.18 3.07
CA PRO A 76 -9.51 10.03 1.92
C PRO A 76 -8.70 10.24 0.64
N GLY A 77 -8.68 9.21 -0.22
CA GLY A 77 -8.12 9.25 -1.56
C GLY A 77 -9.16 9.67 -2.60
N ILE A 78 -8.89 9.32 -3.87
CA ILE A 78 -9.76 9.63 -5.00
C ILE A 78 -11.15 9.00 -4.76
N PHE A 79 -12.22 9.76 -5.01
CA PHE A 79 -13.63 9.38 -4.76
C PHE A 79 -13.95 9.03 -3.29
N GLY A 80 -13.14 9.49 -2.33
CA GLY A 80 -13.36 9.22 -0.90
C GLY A 80 -12.95 7.81 -0.45
N LEU A 81 -12.32 7.03 -1.33
CA LEU A 81 -11.81 5.71 -0.97
C LEU A 81 -10.66 5.85 0.03
N PRO A 82 -10.60 5.00 1.07
CA PRO A 82 -9.53 5.08 2.06
C PRO A 82 -8.18 4.79 1.40
N TYR A 83 -7.25 5.72 1.57
CA TYR A 83 -5.89 5.66 1.07
C TYR A 83 -4.90 5.63 2.23
N GLY A 84 -4.00 4.66 2.23
CA GLY A 84 -2.90 4.61 3.20
C GLY A 84 -1.90 5.73 2.90
N SER A 85 -1.79 6.70 3.80
CA SER A 85 -0.78 7.75 3.74
C SER A 85 0.34 7.43 4.71
N GLY A 86 1.56 7.29 4.20
CA GLY A 86 2.75 7.22 5.04
C GLY A 86 3.08 8.53 5.76
N TYR A 87 4.30 8.59 6.31
CA TYR A 87 4.81 9.72 7.07
C TYR A 87 4.69 11.02 6.26
N ILE A 88 4.14 12.04 6.92
CA ILE A 88 4.17 13.43 6.43
C ILE A 88 4.88 14.22 7.50
N GLU A 89 6.03 14.78 7.14
CA GLU A 89 6.73 15.75 7.98
C GLU A 89 5.84 16.98 8.15
N LYS A 90 5.51 17.33 9.40
CA LYS A 90 4.79 18.55 9.70
C LYS A 90 5.77 19.71 9.49
N LYS A 91 5.66 20.43 8.36
CA LYS A 91 6.39 21.70 8.23
C LYS A 91 5.82 22.66 9.28
N ASP A 92 6.62 23.00 10.29
CA ASP A 92 6.28 24.07 11.21
C ASP A 92 6.23 25.38 10.42
N ASN A 93 5.02 25.82 10.08
CA ASN A 93 4.76 27.16 9.57
C ASN A 93 4.82 28.12 10.76
N ASN A 94 6.03 28.41 11.24
CA ASN A 94 6.29 29.58 12.08
C ASN A 94 7.18 30.53 11.28
N LYS A 95 6.54 31.48 10.60
CA LYS A 95 7.13 32.72 10.11
C LYS A 95 6.14 33.83 10.36
#